data_AF-A0A165ARC6-F1
#
_entry.id   AF-A0A165ARC6-F1
#
_cell.length_a   1.000
_cell.length_b   1.000
_cell.length_c   1.000
_cell.angle_alpha   90.00
_cell.angle_beta   90.00
_cell.angle_gamma   90.00
#
_symmetry.space_group_name_H-M   'P 1'
#
loop_
_entity.id
_entity.type
_entity.pdbx_description
1 polymer ?
#
loop_
_entity_poly.entity_id
_entity_poly.type
_entity_poly.pdbx_seq_one_letter_code
_entity_poly.pdbx_strand_id
1 'polypeptide(L)'
;MIAAQRSMPGSRQFTGNARLSRLIAVRFQLNLLMHPMHLITRADAESARLISSTVGTRDHPFILVMGVTSCDKALAEAVEDAEACGDGAAEVSWIEAERLARNKLVTMKWLSGISTARRSRTTRLLKATLLLLRASPMPTCATSPRTSSASPSSGTGTVRIHCAASLRVPVQ
;
A
#
# COMPACT_ATOMS: atom_id res chain seq x y z
N MET A 1 40.23 13.41 -7.13
CA MET A 1 39.51 12.25 -7.72
C MET A 1 38.61 11.63 -6.67
N ILE A 2 37.40 12.18 -6.48
CA ILE A 2 36.36 11.49 -5.70
C ILE A 2 35.58 10.70 -6.75
N ALA A 3 35.79 9.39 -6.80
CA ALA A 3 34.98 8.52 -7.62
C ALA A 3 33.53 8.69 -7.16
N ALA A 4 32.68 9.29 -8.00
CA ALA A 4 31.24 9.29 -7.79
C ALA A 4 30.84 7.84 -7.55
N GLN A 5 30.37 7.51 -6.35
CA GLN A 5 29.81 6.21 -6.04
C GLN A 5 28.58 6.04 -6.91
N ARG A 6 28.77 5.56 -8.14
CA ARG A 6 27.69 5.23 -9.06
C ARG A 6 26.79 4.25 -8.32
N SER A 7 25.51 4.61 -8.16
CA SER A 7 24.49 3.73 -7.61
C SER A 7 24.56 2.40 -8.34
N MET A 8 25.07 1.37 -7.67
CA MET A 8 25.16 0.03 -8.22
C MET A 8 23.75 -0.58 -8.19
N PRO A 9 23.26 -1.12 -9.33
CA PRO A 9 22.00 -1.84 -9.32
C PRO A 9 22.11 -3.03 -8.36
N GLY A 10 21.11 -3.19 -7.49
CA GLY A 10 21.06 -4.29 -6.52
C GLY A 10 21.73 -4.03 -5.17
N SER A 11 22.15 -2.80 -4.87
CA SER A 11 22.68 -2.49 -3.53
C SER A 11 21.63 -2.78 -2.44
N ARG A 12 22.03 -3.66 -1.51
CA ARG A 12 21.21 -4.16 -0.41
C ARG A 12 21.73 -3.63 0.92
N GLN A 13 20.82 -3.16 1.76
CA GLN A 13 21.15 -2.72 3.12
C GLN A 13 20.68 -3.69 4.19
N PHE A 14 21.47 -3.73 5.26
CA PHE A 14 21.06 -4.29 6.54
C PHE A 14 20.31 -3.25 7.35
N THR A 15 19.43 -3.72 8.22
CA THR A 15 18.66 -2.88 9.15
C THR A 15 19.58 -2.04 10.04
N GLY A 16 19.07 -0.90 10.51
CA GLY A 16 19.84 0.00 11.38
C GLY A 16 20.37 -0.69 12.64
N ASN A 17 19.58 -1.59 13.23
CA ASN A 17 19.96 -2.35 14.41
C ASN A 17 21.13 -3.30 14.15
N ALA A 18 21.12 -4.02 13.02
CA ALA A 18 22.22 -4.92 12.65
C ALA A 18 23.54 -4.15 12.44
N ARG A 19 23.47 -2.92 11.89
CA ARG A 19 24.64 -2.04 11.73
C ARG A 19 25.17 -1.55 13.09
N LEU A 20 24.28 -1.24 14.03
CA LEU A 20 24.65 -0.82 15.38
C LEU A 20 25.38 -1.93 16.15
N SER A 21 24.91 -3.18 16.06
CA SER A 21 25.56 -4.32 16.70
C SER A 21 27.00 -4.52 16.22
N ARG A 22 27.28 -4.32 14.93
CA ARG A 22 28.66 -4.37 14.40
C ARG A 22 29.52 -3.24 14.98
N LEU A 23 28.98 -2.04 15.09
CA LEU A 23 29.71 -0.91 15.67
C LEU A 23 30.05 -1.15 17.15
N ILE A 24 29.10 -1.69 17.91
CA ILE A 24 29.30 -2.06 19.32
C ILE A 24 30.38 -3.13 19.44
N ALA A 25 30.35 -4.17 18.59
CA ALA A 25 31.36 -5.24 18.61
C ALA A 25 32.76 -4.71 18.31
N VAL A 26 32.91 -3.86 17.29
CA VAL A 26 34.22 -3.26 16.97
C VAL A 26 34.69 -2.37 18.12
N ARG A 27 33.80 -1.54 18.69
CA ARG A 27 34.17 -0.69 19.82
C ARG A 27 34.55 -1.51 21.05
N PHE A 28 33.87 -2.61 21.30
CA PHE A 28 34.20 -3.56 22.36
C PHE A 28 35.60 -4.14 22.18
N GLN A 29 35.95 -4.56 20.96
CA GLN A 29 37.29 -5.05 20.65
C GLN A 29 38.37 -3.97 20.84
N LEU A 30 38.11 -2.73 20.41
CA LEU A 30 39.02 -1.61 20.63
C LEU A 30 39.23 -1.28 22.11
N ASN A 31 38.17 -1.38 22.92
CA ASN A 31 38.26 -1.19 24.35
C ASN A 31 39.13 -2.27 25.00
N LEU A 32 39.00 -3.55 24.58
CA LEU A 32 39.87 -4.64 25.08
C LEU A 32 41.34 -4.42 24.74
N LEU A 33 41.64 -3.82 23.59
CA LEU A 33 42.99 -3.48 23.15
C LEU A 33 43.49 -2.12 23.68
N MET A 34 42.68 -1.43 24.50
CA MET A 34 42.95 -0.08 25.00
C MET A 34 43.38 0.91 23.89
N HIS A 35 42.83 0.77 22.68
CA HIS A 35 43.24 1.56 21.53
C HIS A 35 42.19 2.62 21.19
N PRO A 36 42.52 3.93 21.12
CA PRO A 36 41.55 5.01 20.91
C PRO A 36 41.12 5.19 19.44
N MET A 37 41.16 4.13 18.64
CA MET A 37 40.90 4.20 17.20
C MET A 37 39.52 4.82 16.89
N HIS A 38 39.47 5.69 15.88
CA HIS A 38 38.23 6.31 15.41
C HIS A 38 37.44 5.36 14.51
N LEU A 39 36.15 5.22 14.79
CA LEU A 39 35.23 4.40 14.01
C LEU A 39 34.40 5.27 13.08
N ILE A 40 34.57 5.06 11.77
CA ILE A 40 33.78 5.74 10.74
C ILE A 40 32.80 4.71 10.15
N THR A 41 31.51 5.01 10.24
CA THR A 41 30.48 4.17 9.64
C THR A 41 30.14 4.69 8.25
N ARG A 42 30.03 3.76 7.29
CA ARG A 42 29.50 4.07 5.96
C ARG A 42 28.01 3.72 5.93
N ALA A 43 27.22 4.57 5.27
CA ALA A 43 25.78 4.40 5.15
C ALA A 43 25.37 4.64 3.71
N ASP A 44 25.12 3.57 2.96
CA ASP A 44 24.72 3.67 1.54
C ASP A 44 23.21 3.96 1.37
N ALA A 45 22.59 4.61 2.38
CA ALA A 45 21.14 4.92 2.51
C ALA A 45 20.55 5.55 1.25
N GLU A 46 21.36 6.33 0.54
CA GLU A 46 20.98 7.05 -0.67
C GLU A 46 20.77 6.16 -1.90
N SER A 47 21.52 5.06 -2.03
CA SER A 47 21.57 4.28 -3.27
C SER A 47 20.93 2.91 -3.16
N ALA A 48 20.71 2.39 -1.94
CA ALA A 48 20.17 1.06 -1.78
C ALA A 48 18.69 0.96 -2.12
N ARG A 49 18.36 -0.13 -2.80
CA ARG A 49 17.00 -0.40 -3.27
C ARG A 49 16.31 -1.51 -2.49
N LEU A 50 17.08 -2.32 -1.76
CA LEU A 50 16.60 -3.48 -1.01
C LEU A 50 17.05 -3.45 0.44
N ILE A 51 16.20 -3.94 1.35
CA ILE A 51 16.53 -4.17 2.76
C ILE A 51 16.46 -5.67 3.06
N SER A 52 17.37 -6.16 3.91
CA SER A 52 17.45 -7.59 4.23
C SER A 52 16.34 -8.09 5.17
N SER A 53 15.75 -7.23 5.98
CA SER A 53 14.77 -7.60 7.01
C SER A 53 13.89 -6.41 7.41
N THR A 54 12.68 -6.68 7.87
CA THR A 54 11.68 -5.70 8.31
C THR A 54 11.58 -5.54 9.83
N VAL A 55 12.48 -6.17 10.60
CA VAL A 55 12.46 -6.18 12.08
C VAL A 55 12.65 -4.78 12.68
N GLY A 56 13.36 -3.88 11.99
CA GLY A 56 13.65 -2.53 12.48
C GLY A 56 12.46 -1.57 12.33
N THR A 57 11.87 -1.12 13.44
CA THR A 57 10.79 -0.10 13.44
C THR A 57 11.21 1.23 12.82
N ARG A 58 12.50 1.57 12.90
CA ARG A 58 13.08 2.77 12.26
C ARG A 58 13.06 2.71 10.73
N ASP A 59 13.02 1.51 10.16
CA ASP A 59 13.11 1.28 8.72
C ASP A 59 11.69 1.20 8.08
N HIS A 60 10.65 0.96 8.89
CA HIS A 60 9.23 0.92 8.46
C HIS A 60 8.75 2.10 7.61
N PRO A 61 9.07 3.37 7.93
CA PRO A 61 8.63 4.50 7.10
C PRO A 61 9.34 4.58 5.75
N PHE A 62 10.33 3.74 5.45
CA PHE A 62 11.04 3.72 4.17
C PHE A 62 10.76 2.47 3.35
N ILE A 63 10.14 1.45 3.95
CA ILE A 63 9.74 0.22 3.25
C ILE A 63 8.61 0.54 2.27
N LEU A 64 8.82 0.14 1.02
CA LEU A 64 7.83 0.22 -0.04
C LEU A 64 6.90 -0.99 0.04
N VAL A 65 5.60 -0.71 0.05
CA VAL A 65 4.53 -1.70 0.13
C VAL A 65 3.56 -1.48 -1.04
N MET A 66 2.85 -2.51 -1.44
CA MET A 66 1.83 -2.41 -2.49
C MET A 66 0.70 -1.46 -2.06
N GLY A 67 0.36 -0.49 -2.90
CA GLY A 67 -0.59 0.58 -2.54
C GLY A 67 -2.07 0.26 -2.77
N VAL A 68 -2.35 -0.76 -3.57
CA VAL A 68 -3.71 -1.20 -3.92
C VAL A 68 -3.78 -2.69 -3.63
N THR A 69 -4.82 -3.14 -2.92
CA THR A 69 -5.14 -4.55 -2.79
C THR A 69 -5.73 -5.05 -4.12
N SER A 70 -4.88 -5.32 -5.10
CA SER A 70 -5.27 -6.20 -6.21
C SER A 70 -5.24 -7.65 -5.70
N CYS A 71 -6.15 -8.49 -6.20
CA CYS A 71 -6.22 -9.91 -5.83
C CYS A 71 -5.11 -10.75 -6.51
N ASP A 72 -3.96 -10.14 -6.80
CA ASP A 72 -2.87 -10.78 -7.49
C ASP A 72 -2.02 -11.62 -6.52
N LYS A 73 -1.47 -12.73 -7.02
CA LYS A 73 -0.51 -13.58 -6.27
C LYS A 73 0.70 -12.77 -5.81
N ALA A 74 1.43 -13.24 -4.79
CA ALA A 74 2.67 -12.60 -4.40
C ALA A 74 3.71 -12.65 -5.54
N LEU A 75 4.66 -11.70 -5.56
CA LEU A 75 5.73 -11.69 -6.59
C LEU A 75 6.56 -12.98 -6.54
N ALA A 76 6.89 -13.47 -5.34
CA ALA A 76 7.65 -14.70 -5.15
C ALA A 76 6.92 -15.92 -5.73
N GLU A 77 5.63 -16.10 -5.41
CA GLU A 77 4.81 -17.20 -5.94
C GLU A 77 4.75 -17.20 -7.47
N ALA A 78 4.66 -16.02 -8.09
CA ALA A 78 4.59 -15.92 -9.54
C ALA A 78 5.91 -16.23 -10.25
N VAL A 79 7.04 -15.91 -9.60
CA VAL A 79 8.37 -16.28 -10.09
C VAL A 79 8.59 -17.78 -9.91
N GLU A 80 8.22 -18.34 -8.75
CA GLU A 80 8.30 -19.78 -8.49
C GLU A 80 7.42 -20.59 -9.46
N ASP A 81 6.20 -20.13 -9.76
CA ASP A 81 5.31 -20.75 -10.76
C ASP A 81 5.95 -20.76 -12.16
N ALA A 82 6.59 -19.66 -12.59
CA ALA A 82 7.25 -19.55 -13.89
C ALA A 82 8.50 -20.44 -13.97
N GLU A 83 9.29 -20.49 -12.90
CA GLU A 83 10.44 -21.40 -12.79
C GLU A 83 10.00 -22.87 -12.82
N ALA A 84 8.86 -23.21 -12.18
CA ALA A 84 8.29 -24.55 -12.20
C ALA A 84 7.76 -24.97 -13.58
N CYS A 85 7.30 -24.01 -14.40
CA CYS A 85 6.94 -24.23 -15.80
C CYS A 85 8.16 -24.42 -16.71
N GLY A 86 9.38 -24.15 -16.23
CA GLY A 86 10.62 -24.27 -16.98
C GLY A 86 10.93 -23.04 -17.83
N ASP A 87 10.37 -21.88 -17.50
CA ASP A 87 10.61 -20.64 -18.23
C ASP A 87 12.07 -20.18 -18.10
N GLY A 88 12.60 -19.58 -19.16
CA GLY A 88 13.97 -19.05 -19.17
C GLY A 88 14.13 -17.78 -18.34
N ALA A 89 15.36 -17.47 -17.93
CA ALA A 89 15.68 -16.30 -17.09
C ALA A 89 15.21 -14.95 -17.67
N ALA A 90 15.16 -14.82 -19.00
CA ALA A 90 14.67 -13.61 -19.66
C ALA A 90 13.16 -13.42 -19.46
N GLU A 91 12.40 -14.52 -19.54
CA GLU A 91 10.95 -14.52 -19.37
C GLU A 91 10.57 -14.21 -17.92
N VAL A 92 11.26 -14.83 -16.95
CA VAL A 92 11.08 -14.53 -15.52
C VAL A 92 11.31 -13.04 -15.23
N SER A 93 12.35 -12.44 -15.82
CA SER A 93 12.62 -11.00 -15.64
C SER A 93 11.52 -10.11 -16.25
N TRP A 94 10.91 -10.56 -17.36
CA TRP A 94 9.81 -9.85 -18.00
C TRP A 94 8.55 -9.91 -17.13
N ILE A 95 8.23 -11.08 -16.56
CA ILE A 95 7.14 -11.27 -15.61
C ILE A 95 7.34 -10.38 -14.37
N GLU A 96 8.55 -10.31 -13.82
CA GLU A 96 8.87 -9.41 -12.70
C GLU A 96 8.65 -7.93 -13.07
N ALA A 97 9.17 -7.50 -14.23
CA ALA A 97 9.04 -6.12 -14.69
C ALA A 97 7.57 -5.74 -14.93
N GLU A 98 6.79 -6.62 -15.55
CA GLU A 98 5.36 -6.43 -15.77
C GLU A 98 4.61 -6.29 -14.44
N ARG A 99 4.91 -7.15 -13.45
CA ARG A 99 4.28 -7.08 -12.13
C ARG A 99 4.63 -5.81 -11.38
N LEU A 100 5.89 -5.39 -11.43
CA LEU A 100 6.32 -4.13 -10.81
C LEU A 100 5.69 -2.91 -11.49
N ALA A 101 5.43 -2.97 -12.80
CA ALA A 101 4.76 -1.90 -13.54
C ALA A 101 3.26 -1.82 -13.19
N ARG A 102 2.58 -2.96 -13.07
CA ARG A 102 1.16 -3.02 -12.66
C ARG A 102 0.97 -2.64 -11.20
N ASN A 103 1.85 -3.10 -10.31
CA ASN A 103 1.72 -2.91 -8.87
C ASN A 103 2.50 -1.70 -8.38
N LYS A 104 1.80 -0.57 -8.23
CA LYS A 104 2.40 0.67 -7.72
C LYS A 104 2.85 0.49 -6.26
N LEU A 105 4.17 0.52 -6.06
CA LEU A 105 4.82 0.46 -4.75
C LEU A 105 4.88 1.86 -4.12
N VAL A 106 4.46 1.96 -2.85
CA VAL A 106 4.33 3.22 -2.14
C VAL A 106 4.69 3.04 -0.67
N THR A 107 5.10 4.13 -0.04
CA THR A 107 5.47 4.11 1.37
C THR A 107 4.25 4.05 2.29
N MET A 108 4.36 3.37 3.43
CA MET A 108 3.26 3.29 4.42
C MET A 108 2.77 4.68 4.90
N LYS A 109 3.70 5.61 5.13
CA LYS A 109 3.37 7.00 5.49
C LYS A 109 2.57 7.72 4.39
N TRP A 110 2.85 7.41 3.13
CA TRP A 110 2.13 7.98 2.00
C TRP A 110 0.71 7.40 1.90
N LEU A 111 0.59 6.08 2.09
CA LEU A 111 -0.69 5.38 2.13
C LEU A 111 -1.64 5.92 3.21
N SER A 112 -1.14 6.13 4.43
CA SER A 112 -1.95 6.69 5.52
C SER A 112 -2.47 8.10 5.21
N GLY A 113 -1.67 8.91 4.51
CA GLY A 113 -2.09 10.24 4.05
C GLY A 113 -3.25 10.16 3.05
N ILE A 114 -3.17 9.24 2.08
CA ILE A 114 -4.21 9.08 1.05
C ILE A 114 -5.51 8.53 1.62
N SER A 115 -5.44 7.53 2.50
CA SER A 115 -6.64 6.98 3.13
C SER A 115 -7.36 8.04 3.96
N THR A 116 -6.62 8.89 4.67
CA THR A 116 -7.16 10.01 5.45
C THR A 116 -7.76 11.10 4.56
N ALA A 117 -7.08 11.49 3.48
CA ALA A 117 -7.59 12.43 2.49
C ALA A 117 -8.88 11.92 1.82
N ARG A 118 -8.94 10.63 1.49
CA ARG A 118 -10.13 10.01 0.90
C ARG A 118 -11.29 9.98 1.89
N ARG A 119 -11.03 9.60 3.15
CA ARG A 119 -12.03 9.55 4.23
C ARG A 119 -12.61 10.93 4.58
N SER A 120 -11.79 11.98 4.57
CA SER A 120 -12.26 13.35 4.79
C SER A 120 -13.11 13.90 3.63
N ARG A 121 -12.81 13.50 2.39
CA ARG A 121 -13.66 13.84 1.22
C ARG A 121 -15.00 13.11 1.26
N THR A 122 -15.03 11.81 1.54
CA THR A 122 -16.29 11.06 1.64
C THR A 122 -17.15 11.52 2.81
N THR A 123 -16.57 11.83 3.97
CA THR A 123 -17.33 12.38 5.10
C THR A 123 -17.89 13.78 4.81
N ARG A 124 -17.15 14.65 4.10
CA ARG A 124 -17.68 15.95 3.64
C ARG A 124 -18.80 15.79 2.62
N LEU A 125 -18.66 14.90 1.65
CA LEU A 125 -19.68 14.64 0.64
C LEU A 125 -20.94 14.05 1.27
N LEU A 126 -20.82 13.05 2.15
CA LEU A 126 -21.96 12.47 2.86
C LEU A 126 -22.67 13.52 3.74
N LYS A 127 -21.91 14.38 4.42
CA LYS A 127 -22.48 15.47 5.22
C LYS A 127 -23.18 16.51 4.35
N ALA A 128 -22.63 16.84 3.18
CA ALA A 128 -23.26 17.75 2.22
C ALA A 128 -24.55 17.17 1.63
N THR A 129 -24.54 15.89 1.22
CA THR A 129 -25.75 15.20 0.73
C THR A 129 -26.83 15.11 1.80
N LEU A 130 -26.46 14.83 3.07
CA LEU A 130 -27.40 14.80 4.19
C LEU A 130 -28.01 16.19 4.49
N LEU A 131 -27.22 17.26 4.38
CA LEU A 131 -27.72 18.63 4.55
C LEU A 131 -28.68 19.02 3.42
N LEU A 132 -28.40 18.63 2.18
CA LEU A 132 -29.30 18.87 1.04
C LEU A 132 -30.61 18.08 1.18
N LEU A 133 -30.56 16.84 1.68
CA LEU A 133 -31.76 16.02 1.93
C LEU A 133 -32.62 16.56 3.10
N ARG A 134 -32.03 17.32 4.03
CA ARG A 134 -32.75 18.03 5.11
C ARG A 134 -33.34 19.37 4.67
N ALA A 135 -32.85 19.94 3.56
CA ALA A 135 -33.31 21.22 3.03
C ALA A 135 -34.47 21.08 2.02
N SER A 136 -34.80 19.86 1.57
CA SER A 136 -36.00 19.64 0.75
C SER A 136 -37.26 19.74 1.63
N PRO A 137 -38.18 20.68 1.34
CA PRO A 137 -39.46 20.74 2.03
C PRO A 137 -40.26 19.47 1.74
N MET A 138 -40.80 18.87 2.81
CA MET A 138 -41.73 17.74 2.71
C MET A 138 -42.87 18.11 1.74
N PRO A 139 -43.25 17.26 0.77
CA PRO A 139 -44.49 17.48 0.04
C PRO A 139 -45.63 17.44 1.05
N THR A 140 -46.26 18.59 1.28
CA THR A 140 -47.45 18.71 2.12
C THR A 140 -48.52 17.76 1.59
N CYS A 141 -48.90 16.81 2.44
CA CYS A 141 -49.98 15.87 2.20
C CYS A 141 -51.26 16.64 1.86
N ALA A 142 -51.61 16.70 0.58
CA ALA A 142 -52.95 17.06 0.15
C ALA A 142 -53.85 15.84 0.38
N THR A 143 -54.65 15.92 1.43
CA THR A 143 -55.72 14.99 1.79
C THR A 143 -56.68 14.85 0.62
N SER A 144 -56.79 13.64 0.04
CA SER A 144 -57.88 13.28 -0.89
C SER A 144 -58.77 12.23 -0.22
N PRO A 145 -60.12 12.35 -0.32
CA PRO A 145 -61.04 11.54 0.46
C PRO A 145 -61.14 10.10 -0.03
N ARG A 146 -61.52 9.24 0.93
CA ARG A 146 -61.73 7.79 0.83
C ARG A 146 -62.76 7.43 -0.25
N THR A 147 -62.46 6.40 -1.05
CA THR A 147 -63.44 5.41 -1.52
C THR A 147 -62.79 4.02 -1.70
N SER A 148 -63.18 3.11 -0.80
CA SER A 148 -63.36 1.65 -0.91
C SER A 148 -62.78 0.83 -2.09
N SER A 149 -62.07 -0.26 -1.72
CA SER A 149 -62.39 -1.69 -1.98
C SER A 149 -61.25 -2.56 -2.55
N ALA A 150 -61.23 -3.82 -2.06
CA ALA A 150 -60.63 -5.04 -2.61
C ALA A 150 -59.17 -5.45 -2.26
N SER A 151 -59.08 -6.30 -1.22
CA SER A 151 -58.52 -7.67 -1.16
C SER A 151 -56.99 -7.96 -1.31
N PRO A 152 -56.45 -8.94 -0.54
CA PRO A 152 -55.01 -9.25 -0.47
C PRO A 152 -54.61 -10.46 -1.33
N SER A 153 -53.42 -10.45 -1.92
CA SER A 153 -52.72 -11.68 -2.30
C SER A 153 -51.20 -11.57 -2.20
N SER A 154 -50.65 -12.69 -1.77
CA SER A 154 -49.27 -13.03 -1.42
C SER A 154 -48.24 -12.75 -2.52
N GLY A 155 -47.09 -12.19 -2.13
CA GLY A 155 -45.91 -12.12 -2.99
C GLY A 155 -44.63 -11.97 -2.17
N THR A 156 -43.94 -13.09 -1.97
CA THR A 156 -42.60 -13.21 -1.37
C THR A 156 -41.59 -12.46 -2.25
N GLY A 157 -41.24 -11.23 -1.86
CA GLY A 157 -40.25 -10.41 -2.56
C GLY A 157 -38.85 -10.57 -1.97
N THR A 158 -38.03 -11.42 -2.58
CA THR A 158 -36.59 -11.51 -2.35
C THR A 158 -35.91 -10.24 -2.86
N VAL A 159 -35.33 -9.45 -1.96
CA VAL A 159 -34.53 -8.27 -2.32
C VAL A 159 -33.15 -8.73 -2.81
N ARG A 160 -32.97 -8.76 -4.13
CA ARG A 160 -31.65 -8.86 -4.78
C ARG A 160 -30.94 -7.50 -4.65
N ILE A 161 -29.93 -7.43 -3.79
CA ILE A 161 -28.97 -6.31 -3.81
C ILE A 161 -28.05 -6.53 -5.01
N HIS A 162 -28.32 -5.84 -6.11
CA HIS A 162 -27.39 -5.71 -7.22
C HIS A 162 -26.18 -4.89 -6.74
N CYS A 163 -25.06 -5.56 -6.51
CA CYS A 163 -23.76 -4.92 -6.34
C CYS A 163 -23.26 -4.48 -7.72
N ALA A 164 -23.62 -3.27 -8.14
CA ALA A 164 -23.09 -2.63 -9.34
C ALA A 164 -22.35 -1.35 -8.95
N ALA A 165 -21.07 -1.50 -8.64
CA ALA A 165 -20.13 -0.38 -8.61
C ALA A 165 -19.00 -0.68 -9.63
N SER A 166 -19.35 -0.61 -10.91
CA SER A 166 -18.37 -0.43 -11.97
C SER A 166 -17.96 1.03 -11.97
N LEU A 167 -16.78 1.34 -11.43
CA LEU A 167 -16.20 2.68 -11.49
C LEU A 167 -14.93 2.63 -12.34
N ARG A 168 -15.09 3.05 -13.60
CA ARG A 168 -14.00 3.45 -14.49
C ARG A 168 -13.20 4.57 -13.81
N VAL A 169 -11.88 4.38 -13.72
CA VAL A 169 -10.95 5.44 -13.32
C VAL A 169 -10.44 6.10 -14.60
N PRO A 170 -10.54 7.44 -14.75
CA PRO A 170 -9.87 8.14 -15.84
C PRO A 170 -8.37 8.17 -15.56
N VAL A 171 -7.60 7.65 -16.51
CA VAL A 171 -6.15 7.81 -16.60
C VAL A 171 -5.86 9.21 -17.13
N GLN A 172 -5.10 9.98 -16.36
CA GLN A 172 -4.33 11.14 -16.82
C GLN A 172 -2.88 10.84 -16.46
#